data_AF-A0A7V4LXH3-F1
#
_entry.id   AF-A0A7V4LXH3-F1
#
_cell.length_a   1.000
_cell.length_b   1.000
_cell.length_c   1.000
_cell.angle_alpha   90.00
_cell.angle_beta   90.00
_cell.angle_gamma   90.00
#
_symmetry.space_group_name_H-M   'P 1'
#
loop_
_entity.id
_entity.type
_entity.pdbx_description
1 polymer ?
#
loop_
_entity_poly.entity_id
_entity_poly.type
_entity_poly.pdbx_seq_one_letter_code
_entity_poly.pdbx_strand_id
1 'polypeptide(L)'
;MAERKIKASGVDMVRLLGLNDANLQIIENYFDAVVTVRGDSITFRGDQQEVNQLEKVFKELIYILNKNGTLTVQDIETVIDL
;
A
#
# COMPACT_ATOMS: atom_id res chain seq x y z
N MET A 1 -12.88 -15.51 -0.55
CA MET A 1 -12.54 -14.24 0.11
C MET A 1 -11.32 -14.49 0.97
N ALA A 2 -10.22 -13.79 0.68
CA ALA A 2 -8.93 -13.91 1.36
C ALA A 2 -8.70 -12.67 2.25
N GLU A 3 -7.87 -12.84 3.28
CA GLU A 3 -7.42 -11.75 4.14
C GLU A 3 -5.91 -11.85 4.37
N ARG A 4 -5.22 -10.70 4.30
CA ARG A 4 -3.82 -10.55 4.71
C ARG A 4 -3.64 -9.33 5.57
N LYS A 5 -2.66 -9.41 6.47
CA LYS A 5 -2.26 -8.32 7.33
C LYS A 5 -0.74 -8.18 7.31
N ILE A 6 -0.27 -6.95 7.13
CA ILE A 6 1.15 -6.59 7.24
C ILE A 6 1.34 -5.51 8.29
N LYS A 7 2.57 -5.39 8.80
CA LYS A 7 3.00 -4.29 9.67
C LYS A 7 4.03 -3.44 8.97
N ALA A 8 3.81 -2.12 8.98
CA ALA A 8 4.71 -1.09 8.51
C ALA A 8 5.43 -0.41 9.69
N SER A 9 5.99 -1.21 10.60
CA SER A 9 6.61 -0.71 11.83
C SER A 9 7.82 0.17 11.51
N GLY A 10 7.86 1.38 12.06
CA GLY A 10 8.91 2.37 11.81
C GLY A 10 8.80 3.13 10.48
N VAL A 11 7.72 2.91 9.71
CA VAL A 11 7.45 3.64 8.47
C VAL A 11 6.69 4.93 8.78
N ASP A 12 7.04 6.02 8.10
CA ASP A 12 6.23 7.24 8.09
C ASP A 12 4.94 6.98 7.30
N MET A 13 3.87 6.64 8.03
CA MET A 13 2.57 6.31 7.44
C MET A 13 1.96 7.48 6.65
N VAL A 14 2.24 8.73 7.03
CA VAL A 14 1.72 9.89 6.29
C VAL A 14 2.41 10.00 4.93
N ARG A 15 3.71 9.72 4.85
CA ARG A 15 4.42 9.66 3.56
C ARG A 15 4.03 8.45 2.72
N LEU A 16 3.72 7.32 3.37
CA LEU A 16 3.27 6.11 2.67
C LEU A 16 1.87 6.31 2.05
N LEU A 17 0.89 6.70 2.88
CA LEU A 17 -0.51 6.84 2.46
C LEU A 17 -0.78 8.14 1.71
N GLY A 18 0.12 9.11 1.81
CA GLY A 18 -0.03 10.44 1.23
C GLY A 18 -0.87 11.37 2.12
N LEU A 19 -0.71 12.68 1.91
CA LEU A 19 -1.54 13.67 2.58
C LEU A 19 -3.01 13.47 2.19
N ASN A 20 -3.90 13.43 3.18
CA ASN A 20 -5.32 13.11 2.99
C ASN A 20 -5.53 11.77 2.24
N ASP A 21 -4.65 10.80 2.48
CA ASP A 21 -4.71 9.46 1.90
C ASP A 21 -4.59 9.43 0.37
N ALA A 22 -3.99 10.46 -0.25
CA ALA A 22 -3.92 10.58 -1.71
C ALA A 22 -3.25 9.38 -2.41
N ASN A 23 -2.20 8.80 -1.82
CA ASN A 23 -1.53 7.63 -2.39
C ASN A 23 -2.37 6.37 -2.18
N LEU A 24 -3.00 6.25 -1.01
CA LEU A 24 -3.91 5.14 -0.71
C LEU A 24 -5.10 5.14 -1.67
N GLN A 25 -5.69 6.29 -1.98
CA GLN A 25 -6.78 6.42 -2.93
C GLN A 25 -6.39 5.97 -4.34
N ILE A 26 -5.17 6.23 -4.80
CA ILE A 26 -4.68 5.74 -6.10
C ILE A 26 -4.67 4.22 -6.12
N ILE A 27 -4.16 3.60 -5.05
CA ILE A 27 -4.11 2.14 -4.91
C ILE A 27 -5.54 1.57 -4.83
N GLU A 28 -6.41 2.12 -3.99
CA GLU A 28 -7.80 1.67 -3.83
C GLU A 28 -8.64 1.81 -5.09
N ASN A 29 -8.33 2.78 -5.97
CA ASN A 29 -9.01 2.92 -7.26
C ASN A 29 -8.60 1.83 -8.28
N TYR A 30 -7.48 1.14 -8.06
CA TYR A 30 -6.98 0.11 -8.96
C TYR A 30 -7.44 -1.31 -8.59
N PHE A 31 -7.80 -1.55 -7.32
CA PHE A 31 -8.18 -2.86 -6.80
C PHE A 31 -9.63 -2.86 -6.31
N ASP A 32 -10.35 -3.95 -6.51
CA ASP A 32 -11.67 -4.19 -5.90
C ASP A 32 -11.53 -4.59 -4.41
N ALA A 33 -10.35 -5.05 -4.01
CA ALA A 33 -10.03 -5.41 -2.63
C ALA A 33 -10.04 -4.20 -1.69
N VAL A 34 -10.58 -4.42 -0.49
CA VAL A 34 -10.63 -3.42 0.58
C VAL A 34 -9.29 -3.35 1.31
N VAL A 35 -8.73 -2.14 1.39
CA VAL A 35 -7.59 -1.82 2.25
C VAL A 35 -8.10 -1.18 3.53
N THR A 36 -7.50 -1.52 4.67
CA THR A 36 -7.81 -0.88 5.96
C THR A 36 -6.52 -0.63 6.72
N VAL A 37 -6.30 0.62 7.12
CA VAL A 37 -5.13 1.02 7.89
C VAL A 37 -5.52 1.39 9.32
N ARG A 38 -4.78 0.87 10.30
CA ARG A 38 -4.92 1.23 11.72
C ARG A 38 -3.55 1.30 12.39
N GLY A 39 -3.08 2.50 12.68
CA GLY A 39 -1.71 2.71 13.17
C GLY A 39 -0.69 2.25 12.12
N ASP A 40 0.17 1.31 12.49
CA ASP A 40 1.17 0.70 11.59
C ASP A 40 0.67 -0.59 10.92
N SER A 41 -0.58 -0.98 11.15
CA SER A 41 -1.15 -2.22 10.62
C SER A 41 -1.99 -1.95 9.38
N ILE A 42 -1.71 -2.68 8.31
CA ILE A 42 -2.45 -2.61 7.04
C ILE A 42 -3.08 -3.98 6.78
N THR A 43 -4.37 -3.99 6.48
CA THR A 43 -5.15 -5.21 6.21
C THR A 43 -5.78 -5.13 4.83
N PHE A 44 -5.69 -6.22 4.08
CA PHE A 44 -6.25 -6.39 2.74
C PHE A 44 -7.32 -7.47 2.78
N ARG A 45 -8.48 -7.22 2.18
CA ARG A 45 -9.57 -8.20 2.05
C ARG A 45 -10.18 -8.15 0.66
N GLY A 46 -10.19 -9.28 -0.04
CA GLY A 46 -10.69 -9.36 -1.40
C GLY A 46 -10.57 -10.78 -1.96
N ASP A 47 -10.35 -10.90 -3.26
CA ASP A 47 -9.90 -12.17 -3.83
C ASP A 47 -8.42 -12.45 -3.50
N GLN A 48 -8.00 -13.69 -3.74
CA GLN A 48 -6.66 -14.13 -3.37
C GLN A 48 -5.56 -13.48 -4.21
N GLN A 49 -5.83 -13.15 -5.47
CA GLN A 49 -4.86 -12.54 -6.39
C GLN A 49 -4.61 -11.09 -5.98
N GLU A 50 -5.68 -10.30 -5.81
CA GLU A 50 -5.58 -8.90 -5.39
C GLU A 50 -4.94 -8.75 -4.03
N VAL A 51 -5.33 -9.57 -3.05
CA VAL A 51 -4.74 -9.55 -1.70
C VAL A 51 -3.23 -9.83 -1.76
N ASN A 52 -2.79 -10.74 -2.63
CA ASN A 52 -1.37 -11.03 -2.82
C ASN A 52 -0.64 -9.90 -3.55
N GLN A 53 -1.29 -9.24 -4.51
CA GLN A 53 -0.71 -8.10 -5.25
C GLN A 53 -0.59 -6.88 -4.34
N LEU A 54 -1.63 -6.53 -3.59
CA LEU A 54 -1.61 -5.48 -2.57
C LEU A 54 -0.49 -5.70 -1.55
N GLU A 55 -0.30 -6.93 -1.08
CA GLU A 55 0.81 -7.23 -0.16
C GLU A 55 2.18 -6.92 -0.79
N LYS A 56 2.37 -7.21 -2.07
CA LYS A 56 3.62 -6.88 -2.79
C LYS A 56 3.76 -5.38 -3.00
N VAL A 57 2.70 -4.72 -3.47
CA VAL A 57 2.66 -3.26 -3.71
C VAL A 57 3.08 -2.51 -2.44
N PHE A 58 2.42 -2.78 -1.31
CA PHE A 58 2.75 -2.09 -0.07
C PHE A 58 4.16 -2.39 0.44
N LYS A 59 4.67 -3.63 0.29
CA LYS A 59 6.05 -3.95 0.66
C LYS A 59 7.07 -3.18 -0.19
N GLU A 60 6.82 -3.06 -1.49
CA GLU A 60 7.69 -2.33 -2.40
C GLU A 60 7.64 -0.82 -2.14
N LEU A 61 6.45 -0.24 -1.94
CA LEU A 61 6.31 1.18 -1.57
C LEU A 61 7.00 1.49 -0.24
N ILE A 62 6.89 0.60 0.76
CA ILE A 62 7.64 0.73 2.02
C ILE A 62 9.15 0.68 1.77
N TYR A 63 9.62 -0.23 0.90
CA TYR A 63 11.03 -0.33 0.55
C TYR A 63 11.55 0.96 -0.12
N ILE A 64 10.84 1.47 -1.13
CA ILE A 64 11.17 2.71 -1.84
C ILE A 64 11.18 3.89 -0.86
N LEU A 65 10.15 4.01 -0.01
CA LEU A 65 10.06 5.09 0.98
C LEU A 65 11.22 5.04 1.97
N ASN A 66 11.58 3.86 2.48
CA ASN A 66 12.69 3.72 3.42
C ASN A 66 14.05 4.00 2.77
N LYS A 67 14.19 3.72 1.47
CA LYS A 67 15.44 3.93 0.72
C LYS A 67 15.62 5.39 0.29
N ASN A 68 14.56 6.01 -0.22
CA ASN A 68 14.61 7.32 -0.88
C ASN A 68 14.07 8.44 0.01
N GLY A 69 13.37 8.11 1.10
CA GLY A 69 12.74 9.07 2.01
C GLY A 69 11.45 9.71 1.48
N THR A 70 11.05 9.42 0.24
CA THR A 70 9.85 9.96 -0.40
C THR A 70 9.24 8.95 -1.37
N LEU A 71 7.94 9.11 -1.64
CA LEU A 71 7.21 8.44 -2.71
C LEU A 71 6.63 9.49 -3.65
N THR A 72 6.75 9.24 -4.95
CA THR A 72 6.06 10.03 -5.99
C THR A 72 4.86 9.26 -6.52
N VAL A 73 3.95 9.97 -7.20
CA VAL A 73 2.82 9.34 -7.91
C VAL A 73 3.31 8.32 -8.94
N GLN A 74 4.39 8.63 -9.65
CA GLN A 74 5.00 7.72 -10.62
C GLN A 74 5.50 6.42 -9.96
N ASP A 75 6.09 6.49 -8.76
CA ASP A 75 6.53 5.29 -8.03
C ASP A 75 5.32 4.39 -7.71
N ILE A 76 4.19 4.99 -7.34
CA ILE A 76 2.95 4.28 -7.02
C ILE A 76 2.40 3.57 -8.26
N GLU A 77 2.21 4.30 -9.35
CA GLU A 77 1.71 3.76 -10.62
C GLU A 77 2.61 2.63 -11.13
N THR A 78 3.94 2.82 -11.10
CA THR A 78 4.90 1.81 -11.54
C THR A 78 4.81 0.52 -10.71
N VAL A 79 4.61 0.64 -9.39
CA VAL A 79 4.54 -0.53 -8.50
C VAL A 79 3.20 -1.25 -8.60
N ILE A 80 2.10 -0.54 -8.85
CA ILE A 80 0.77 -1.13 -9.03
C ILE A 80 0.71 -1.99 -10.31
N ASP A 81 1.44 -1.60 -11.36
CA ASP A 81 1.49 -2.31 -12.64
C ASP A 81 2.37 -3.60 -12.63
N LEU A 82 3.02 -3.95 -11.50
CA LEU A 82 3.83 -5.17 -11.33
C LEU A 82 2.99 -6.45 -11.11
#